data_AF-A0A2G7FRT0-F1
#
_entry.id   AF-A0A2G7FRT0-F1
#
_cell.length_a   1.000
_cell.length_b   1.000
_cell.length_c   1.000
_cell.angle_alpha   90.00
_cell.angle_beta   90.00
_cell.angle_gamma   90.00
#
_symmetry.space_group_name_H-M   'P 1'
#
loop_
_entity.id
_entity.type
_entity.pdbx_description
1 polymer ?
#
loop_
_entity_poly.entity_id
_entity_poly.type
_entity_poly.pdbx_seq_one_letter_code
_entity_poly.pdbx_strand_id
1 'polypeptide(L)'
;MKEVYQCFRDDDLDVVNLYADALVYIAPRKMFHVQSGLLIAGSPVREVRAVFDLGLQHPNADKHAGLIHFWIHYLEMSATPAVALPAADRLRHLVSDAAHIHHMPHTSTREISRQKWRKELLQLLSPAQLPLPSLHNYTSKPDEIKNLPLPHDQDLYCVTTTITHYGKGIAWAATGNVLEADKERELYHAAEKRVPSTRKDFPNQISDVLKVATAMLDGEVEYRRGNYGRAFKSLCEAIRHEDSLMYTEPWG
;
A
#
# COMPACT_ATOMS: atom_id res chain seq x y z
N MET A 1 12.04 16.17 -21.55
CA MET A 1 12.11 16.42 -20.08
C MET A 1 13.54 16.62 -19.56
N LYS A 2 14.53 15.78 -19.92
CA LYS A 2 15.90 15.91 -19.38
C LYS A 2 16.54 17.30 -19.54
N GLU A 3 16.44 17.89 -20.72
CA GLU A 3 16.96 19.25 -20.97
C GLU A 3 16.28 20.31 -20.11
N VAL A 4 14.94 20.25 -20.00
CA VAL A 4 14.14 21.13 -19.12
C VAL A 4 14.58 20.97 -17.66
N TYR A 5 14.72 19.73 -17.18
CA TYR A 5 15.24 19.45 -15.84
C TYR A 5 16.61 20.10 -15.62
N GLN A 6 17.54 19.95 -16.56
CA GLN A 6 18.88 20.54 -16.43
C GLN A 6 18.87 22.07 -16.34
N CYS A 7 17.91 22.73 -16.99
CA CYS A 7 17.79 24.20 -16.97
C CYS A 7 17.10 24.75 -15.71
N PHE A 8 16.17 24.01 -15.10
CA PHE A 8 15.26 24.55 -14.07
C PHE A 8 15.30 23.82 -12.72
N ARG A 9 16.05 22.73 -12.58
CA ARG A 9 16.07 21.87 -11.37
C ARG A 9 16.45 22.58 -10.06
N ASP A 10 17.14 23.72 -10.13
CA ASP A 10 17.63 24.42 -8.95
C ASP A 10 16.53 25.29 -8.30
N ASP A 11 15.56 25.76 -9.10
CA ASP A 11 14.51 26.70 -8.67
C ASP A 11 13.09 26.13 -8.73
N ASP A 12 12.85 25.10 -9.54
CA ASP A 12 11.51 24.60 -9.84
C ASP A 12 11.33 23.12 -9.45
N LEU A 13 10.66 22.91 -8.31
CA LEU A 13 10.36 21.58 -7.78
C LEU A 13 9.31 20.82 -8.61
N ASP A 14 8.44 21.50 -9.36
CA ASP A 14 7.48 20.82 -10.25
C ASP A 14 8.24 20.19 -11.42
N VAL A 15 9.25 20.88 -11.96
CA VAL A 15 10.14 20.31 -13.00
C VAL A 15 10.95 19.13 -12.46
N VAL A 16 11.47 19.22 -11.23
CA VAL A 16 12.16 18.10 -10.57
C VAL A 16 11.22 16.90 -10.44
N ASN A 17 10.00 17.14 -9.95
CA ASN A 17 8.99 16.10 -9.76
C ASN A 17 8.57 15.44 -11.08
N LEU A 18 8.24 16.23 -12.10
CA LEU A 18 7.84 15.72 -13.43
C LEU A 18 8.97 14.90 -14.09
N TYR A 19 10.22 15.27 -13.86
CA TYR A 19 11.35 14.49 -14.37
C TYR A 19 11.52 13.17 -13.62
N ALA A 20 11.39 13.19 -12.29
CA ALA A 20 11.44 11.97 -11.47
C ALA A 20 10.32 10.99 -11.86
N ASP A 21 9.09 11.49 -12.01
CA ASP A 21 7.93 10.72 -12.47
C ASP A 21 8.19 10.07 -13.84
N ALA A 22 8.61 10.86 -14.83
CA ALA A 22 8.92 10.34 -16.16
C ALA A 22 9.96 9.21 -16.14
N LEU A 23 10.99 9.31 -15.29
CA LEU A 23 12.01 8.27 -15.13
C LEU A 23 11.45 7.01 -14.45
N VAL A 24 10.58 7.16 -13.46
CA VAL A 24 9.89 6.03 -12.80
C VAL A 24 9.00 5.29 -13.80
N TYR A 25 8.31 6.03 -14.67
CA TYR A 25 7.41 5.46 -15.68
C TYR A 25 8.12 4.66 -16.78
N ILE A 26 9.38 4.99 -17.10
CA ILE A 26 10.19 4.23 -18.08
C ILE A 26 10.55 2.83 -17.56
N ALA A 27 10.58 2.62 -16.24
CA ALA A 27 10.97 1.36 -15.63
C ALA A 27 10.06 0.96 -14.44
N PRO A 28 8.76 0.69 -14.68
CA PRO A 28 7.80 0.41 -13.62
C PRO A 28 8.15 -0.88 -12.88
N ARG A 29 8.18 -0.87 -11.54
CA ARG A 29 8.67 -1.96 -10.67
C ARG A 29 10.07 -2.50 -10.98
N LYS A 30 10.89 -1.76 -11.71
CA LYS A 30 12.25 -2.17 -12.10
C LYS A 30 13.35 -1.39 -11.40
N MET A 31 13.04 -0.55 -10.41
CA MET A 31 14.05 0.16 -9.62
C MET A 31 14.74 -0.77 -8.61
N PHE A 32 13.96 -1.63 -7.97
CA PHE A 32 14.42 -2.54 -6.94
C PHE A 32 13.92 -3.96 -7.23
N HIS A 33 14.75 -4.95 -6.93
CA HIS A 33 14.33 -6.34 -6.95
C HIS A 33 13.25 -6.56 -5.90
N VAL A 34 12.03 -6.94 -6.32
CA VAL A 34 10.88 -7.22 -5.43
C VAL A 34 11.27 -8.08 -4.22
N GLN A 35 12.18 -9.06 -4.45
CA GLN A 35 12.53 -9.99 -3.40
C GLN A 35 13.52 -9.45 -2.36
N SER A 36 14.56 -8.77 -2.80
CA SER A 36 15.69 -8.36 -1.95
C SER A 36 15.68 -6.88 -1.59
N GLY A 37 14.88 -6.06 -2.29
CA GLY A 37 14.92 -4.61 -2.20
C GLY A 37 16.22 -3.99 -2.70
N LEU A 38 17.09 -4.77 -3.34
CA LEU A 38 18.35 -4.28 -3.90
C LEU A 38 18.13 -3.58 -5.24
N LEU A 39 18.98 -2.61 -5.54
CA LEU A 39 18.95 -1.84 -6.78
C LEU A 39 19.08 -2.74 -8.01
N ILE A 40 18.27 -2.50 -9.03
CA ILE A 40 18.44 -3.12 -10.35
C ILE A 40 19.33 -2.20 -11.19
N ALA A 41 20.59 -2.59 -11.38
CA ALA A 41 21.61 -1.73 -12.00
C ALA A 41 21.29 -1.31 -13.45
N GLY A 42 20.53 -2.12 -14.20
CA GLY A 42 20.12 -1.82 -15.59
C GLY A 42 18.89 -0.89 -15.71
N SER A 43 18.37 -0.40 -14.60
CA SER A 43 17.25 0.56 -14.55
C SER A 43 17.76 1.98 -14.29
N PRO A 44 16.95 3.03 -14.48
CA PRO A 44 17.35 4.40 -14.15
C PRO A 44 17.36 4.68 -12.63
N VAL A 45 17.33 3.65 -11.76
CA VAL A 45 17.25 3.77 -10.29
C VAL A 45 18.26 4.77 -9.70
N ARG A 46 19.49 4.81 -10.20
CA ARG A 46 20.52 5.76 -9.73
C ARG A 46 20.25 7.19 -10.19
N GLU A 47 19.72 7.37 -11.40
CA GLU A 47 19.34 8.68 -11.91
C GLU A 47 18.14 9.23 -11.14
N VAL A 48 17.10 8.40 -10.93
CA VAL A 48 15.95 8.75 -10.10
C VAL A 48 16.37 9.13 -8.68
N ARG A 49 17.27 8.33 -8.07
CA ARG A 49 17.82 8.64 -6.75
C ARG A 49 18.48 10.01 -6.70
N ALA A 50 19.31 10.34 -7.68
CA ALA A 50 20.02 11.62 -7.74
C ALA A 50 19.07 12.81 -7.90
N VAL A 51 17.98 12.64 -8.67
CA VAL A 51 16.93 13.67 -8.81
C VAL A 51 16.25 13.94 -7.46
N PHE A 52 15.86 12.90 -6.71
CA PHE A 52 15.27 13.07 -5.39
C PHE A 52 16.25 13.61 -4.36
N ASP A 53 17.49 13.10 -4.32
CA ASP A 53 18.50 13.58 -3.37
C ASP A 53 18.77 15.09 -3.56
N LEU A 54 18.71 15.60 -4.81
CA LEU A 54 18.78 17.04 -5.09
C LEU A 54 17.50 17.76 -4.67
N GLY A 55 16.33 17.30 -5.15
CA GLY A 55 15.04 17.96 -4.89
C GLY A 55 14.72 18.07 -3.40
N LEU A 56 15.04 17.05 -2.61
CA LEU A 56 14.80 17.03 -1.16
C LEU A 56 15.70 17.99 -0.36
N GLN A 57 16.73 18.58 -0.98
CA GLN A 57 17.55 19.64 -0.36
C GLN A 57 16.93 21.03 -0.53
N HIS A 58 15.95 21.19 -1.42
CA HIS A 58 15.31 22.48 -1.67
C HIS A 58 14.53 22.96 -0.41
N PRO A 59 14.58 24.26 -0.04
CA PRO A 59 13.95 24.76 1.17
C PRO A 59 12.43 24.52 1.28
N ASN A 60 11.75 24.36 0.14
CA ASN A 60 10.31 24.10 0.07
C ASN A 60 9.95 22.63 -0.19
N ALA A 61 10.92 21.70 -0.17
CA ALA A 61 10.68 20.30 -0.50
C ALA A 61 9.63 19.64 0.41
N ASP A 62 9.60 20.03 1.69
CA ASP A 62 8.68 19.51 2.70
C ASP A 62 7.22 19.94 2.54
N LYS A 63 6.96 20.92 1.66
CA LYS A 63 5.61 21.42 1.32
C LYS A 63 5.15 20.96 -0.05
N HIS A 64 6.04 20.36 -0.84
CA HIS A 64 5.75 19.98 -2.21
C HIS A 64 5.17 18.57 -2.28
N ALA A 65 3.84 18.46 -2.32
CA ALA A 65 3.12 17.18 -2.27
C ALA A 65 3.60 16.18 -3.35
N GLY A 66 3.78 16.64 -4.61
CA GLY A 66 4.27 15.78 -5.71
C GLY A 66 5.62 15.14 -5.40
N LEU A 67 6.66 15.94 -5.18
CA LEU A 67 8.00 15.46 -4.82
C LEU A 67 7.99 14.44 -3.67
N ILE A 68 7.26 14.73 -2.59
CA ILE A 68 7.14 13.83 -1.43
C ILE A 68 6.43 12.53 -1.83
N HIS A 69 5.33 12.64 -2.59
CA HIS A 69 4.55 11.51 -3.07
C HIS A 69 5.39 10.55 -3.92
N PHE A 70 6.10 11.06 -4.92
CA PHE A 70 6.92 10.22 -5.79
C PHE A 70 8.18 9.69 -5.09
N TRP A 71 8.71 10.40 -4.09
CA TRP A 71 9.78 9.88 -3.23
C TRP A 71 9.35 8.64 -2.44
N ILE A 72 8.13 8.65 -1.91
CA ILE A 72 7.52 7.52 -1.21
C ILE A 72 7.39 6.31 -2.15
N HIS A 73 6.81 6.51 -3.34
CA HIS A 73 6.72 5.44 -4.35
C HIS A 73 8.08 4.90 -4.78
N TYR A 74 9.07 5.77 -4.99
CA TYR A 74 10.41 5.34 -5.34
C TYR A 74 10.99 4.41 -4.27
N LEU A 75 10.86 4.76 -2.99
CA LEU A 75 11.41 3.96 -1.89
C LEU A 75 10.60 2.72 -1.52
N GLU A 76 9.35 2.61 -1.96
CA GLU A 76 8.42 1.57 -1.54
C GLU A 76 9.07 0.19 -1.61
N MET A 77 9.58 -0.21 -2.77
CA MET A 77 10.21 -1.52 -2.98
C MET A 77 11.69 -1.60 -2.59
N SER A 78 12.27 -0.55 -2.02
CA SER A 78 13.69 -0.52 -1.64
C SER A 78 13.96 -1.37 -0.41
N ALA A 79 15.21 -1.76 -0.13
CA ALA A 79 15.56 -2.46 1.12
C ALA A 79 15.36 -1.62 2.40
N THR A 80 15.02 -0.33 2.26
CA THR A 80 14.90 0.65 3.35
C THR A 80 13.67 1.56 3.18
N PRO A 81 12.45 1.01 3.05
CA PRO A 81 11.26 1.82 2.77
C PRO A 81 10.88 2.70 3.97
N ALA A 82 11.29 2.30 5.19
CA ALA A 82 11.07 3.08 6.42
C ALA A 82 11.66 4.50 6.37
N VAL A 83 12.63 4.77 5.48
CA VAL A 83 13.17 6.11 5.24
C VAL A 83 12.08 7.08 4.77
N ALA A 84 11.04 6.59 4.11
CA ALA A 84 9.92 7.40 3.62
C ALA A 84 8.87 7.74 4.70
N LEU A 85 8.92 7.15 5.90
CA LEU A 85 7.89 7.35 6.93
C LEU A 85 7.67 8.82 7.32
N PRO A 86 8.71 9.65 7.58
CA PRO A 86 8.49 11.05 7.91
C PRO A 86 7.87 11.85 6.74
N ALA A 87 8.19 11.47 5.51
CA ALA A 87 7.62 12.05 4.29
C ALA A 87 6.13 11.67 4.16
N ALA A 88 5.80 10.40 4.35
CA ALA A 88 4.42 9.90 4.33
C ALA A 88 3.55 10.56 5.40
N ASP A 89 4.11 10.80 6.59
CA ASP A 89 3.42 11.48 7.68
C ASP A 89 3.07 12.93 7.35
N ARG A 90 4.00 13.67 6.73
CA ARG A 90 3.75 15.05 6.28
C ARG A 90 2.71 15.09 5.17
N LEU A 91 2.82 14.19 4.20
CA LEU A 91 1.98 14.18 3.01
C LEU A 91 0.48 14.10 3.35
N ARG A 92 0.10 13.33 4.40
CA ARG A 92 -1.29 13.24 4.91
C ARG A 92 -1.93 14.58 5.25
N HIS A 93 -1.12 15.59 5.57
CA HIS A 93 -1.60 16.90 6.00
C HIS A 93 -1.50 17.95 4.90
N LEU A 94 -0.75 17.69 3.83
CA LEU A 94 -0.56 18.64 2.72
C LEU A 94 -1.73 18.62 1.74
N VAL A 95 -2.38 17.47 1.54
CA VAL A 95 -3.49 17.32 0.59
C VAL A 95 -4.64 16.55 1.24
N SER A 96 -5.32 17.21 2.20
CA SER A 96 -6.36 16.60 3.04
C SER A 96 -7.55 16.02 2.26
N ASP A 97 -7.80 16.56 1.07
CA ASP A 97 -8.98 16.21 0.27
C ASP A 97 -8.67 15.12 -0.76
N ALA A 98 -7.40 14.74 -0.93
CA ALA A 98 -7.00 13.67 -1.81
C ALA A 98 -6.99 12.33 -1.05
N ALA A 99 -8.10 11.59 -1.16
CA ALA A 99 -8.24 10.28 -0.51
C ALA A 99 -7.07 9.32 -0.82
N HIS A 100 -6.57 9.31 -2.06
CA HIS A 100 -5.38 8.55 -2.45
C HIS A 100 -4.15 8.91 -1.58
N ILE A 101 -3.92 10.20 -1.35
CA ILE A 101 -2.80 10.70 -0.54
C ILE A 101 -2.94 10.31 0.94
N HIS A 102 -4.17 10.18 1.46
CA HIS A 102 -4.41 9.58 2.77
C HIS A 102 -4.14 8.07 2.80
N HIS A 103 -4.32 7.37 1.68
CA HIS A 103 -4.02 5.95 1.54
C HIS A 103 -2.54 5.66 1.25
N MET A 104 -1.78 6.62 0.72
CA MET A 104 -0.35 6.48 0.38
C MET A 104 0.59 6.08 1.52
N PRO A 105 0.43 6.56 2.76
CA PRO A 105 1.15 6.00 3.89
C PRO A 105 0.89 4.52 4.05
N HIS A 106 -0.30 4.01 3.71
CA HIS A 106 -0.58 2.58 3.76
C HIS A 106 0.13 1.79 2.67
N THR A 107 0.53 2.36 1.52
CA THR A 107 1.31 1.62 0.50
C THR A 107 2.76 1.43 0.96
N SER A 108 3.39 2.50 1.45
CA SER A 108 4.68 2.41 2.17
C SER A 108 4.60 1.58 3.45
N THR A 109 3.52 1.68 4.23
CA THR A 109 3.32 0.86 5.43
C THR A 109 2.95 -0.57 5.06
N ARG A 110 2.33 -0.83 3.90
CA ARG A 110 2.07 -2.16 3.33
C ARG A 110 3.34 -2.80 2.87
N GLU A 111 4.30 -2.07 2.29
CA GLU A 111 5.60 -2.63 1.89
C GLU A 111 6.60 -2.69 3.05
N ILE A 112 6.58 -1.73 4.00
CA ILE A 112 7.25 -1.87 5.31
C ILE A 112 6.67 -3.07 6.04
N SER A 113 5.35 -3.25 6.03
CA SER A 113 4.71 -4.47 6.51
C SER A 113 5.18 -5.65 5.65
N ARG A 114 5.08 -5.65 4.33
CA ARG A 114 5.50 -6.77 3.48
C ARG A 114 6.95 -7.19 3.72
N GLN A 115 7.87 -6.25 3.93
CA GLN A 115 9.26 -6.51 4.29
C GLN A 115 9.45 -6.93 5.73
N LYS A 116 8.70 -6.34 6.66
CA LYS A 116 8.69 -6.71 8.07
C LYS A 116 8.10 -8.11 8.24
N TRP A 117 6.95 -8.40 7.66
CA TRP A 117 6.30 -9.70 7.53
C TRP A 117 7.14 -10.71 6.73
N ARG A 118 7.88 -10.33 5.68
CA ARG A 118 8.83 -11.25 5.00
C ARG A 118 10.05 -11.55 5.86
N LYS A 119 10.65 -10.55 6.50
CA LYS A 119 11.76 -10.75 7.45
C LYS A 119 11.29 -11.56 8.65
N GLU A 120 10.08 -11.31 9.15
CA GLU A 120 9.44 -12.04 10.25
C GLU A 120 9.06 -13.45 9.80
N LEU A 121 8.51 -13.69 8.61
CA LEU A 121 8.27 -15.04 8.05
C LEU A 121 9.57 -15.83 7.87
N LEU A 122 10.65 -15.17 7.41
CA LEU A 122 11.98 -15.79 7.30
C LEU A 122 12.61 -16.04 8.68
N GLN A 123 12.29 -15.22 9.69
CA GLN A 123 12.72 -15.41 11.09
C GLN A 123 11.84 -16.43 11.85
N LEU A 124 10.56 -16.58 11.51
CA LEU A 124 9.59 -17.53 12.07
C LEU A 124 9.82 -18.96 11.59
N LEU A 125 10.61 -19.15 10.54
CA LEU A 125 11.21 -20.44 10.19
C LEU A 125 12.37 -20.84 11.12
N SER A 126 12.72 -19.98 12.09
CA SER A 126 13.65 -20.26 13.18
C SER A 126 12.87 -20.44 14.50
N PRO A 127 13.17 -21.47 15.31
CA PRO A 127 12.34 -21.86 16.44
C PRO A 127 12.59 -20.94 17.66
N ALA A 128 11.92 -19.79 17.71
CA ALA A 128 11.78 -19.02 18.95
C ALA A 128 10.51 -18.16 18.95
N GLN A 129 9.60 -18.48 19.87
CA GLN A 129 8.36 -17.74 20.15
C GLN A 129 8.65 -16.38 20.78
N LEU A 130 8.17 -15.30 20.17
CA LEU A 130 7.95 -14.00 20.83
C LEU A 130 6.61 -13.40 20.35
N PRO A 131 5.86 -12.70 21.21
CA PRO A 131 4.62 -12.04 20.83
C PRO A 131 4.94 -10.81 19.97
N LEU A 132 4.33 -10.74 18.78
CA LEU A 132 4.45 -9.57 17.89
C LEU A 132 3.67 -8.38 18.47
N PRO A 133 4.19 -7.14 18.37
CA PRO A 133 3.42 -5.95 18.67
C PRO A 133 2.28 -5.80 17.67
N SER A 134 1.07 -5.60 18.17
CA SER A 134 -0.13 -5.33 17.36
C SER A 134 0.09 -4.14 16.42
N LEU A 135 -0.52 -4.21 15.22
CA LEU A 135 -0.58 -3.20 14.15
C LEU A 135 -1.20 -1.83 14.57
N HIS A 136 -1.21 -1.48 15.85
CA HIS A 136 -2.04 -0.43 16.44
C HIS A 136 -1.70 1.03 16.07
N ASN A 137 -0.66 1.30 15.29
CA ASN A 137 -0.11 2.66 15.24
C ASN A 137 -0.33 3.48 13.97
N TYR A 138 -0.98 2.99 12.91
CA TYR A 138 -0.98 3.76 11.65
C TYR A 138 -2.27 3.70 10.81
N THR A 139 -3.43 3.71 11.45
CA THR A 139 -4.71 3.79 10.73
C THR A 139 -5.65 4.74 11.46
N SER A 140 -6.68 5.24 10.75
CA SER A 140 -7.92 5.71 11.36
C SER A 140 -8.29 4.81 12.53
N LYS A 141 -8.79 5.38 13.64
CA LYS A 141 -9.02 4.61 14.86
C LYS A 141 -9.93 3.42 14.52
N PRO A 142 -9.61 2.18 14.95
CA PRO A 142 -10.43 1.01 14.60
C PRO A 142 -11.93 1.21 14.83
N ASP A 143 -12.28 1.99 15.84
CA ASP A 143 -13.67 2.32 16.16
C ASP A 143 -14.37 3.21 15.13
N GLU A 144 -13.64 4.08 14.41
CA GLU A 144 -14.20 4.85 13.30
C GLU A 144 -14.52 3.93 12.12
N ILE A 145 -13.61 3.00 11.80
CA ILE A 145 -13.77 2.07 10.66
C ILE A 145 -14.97 1.14 10.89
N LYS A 146 -15.10 0.58 12.09
CA LYS A 146 -16.25 -0.29 12.47
C LYS A 146 -17.59 0.41 12.23
N ASN A 147 -17.63 1.73 12.46
CA ASN A 147 -18.84 2.54 12.37
C ASN A 147 -19.05 3.21 10.99
N LEU A 148 -18.22 2.91 9.99
CA LEU A 148 -18.41 3.49 8.65
C LEU A 148 -19.79 3.13 8.08
N PRO A 149 -20.58 4.12 7.62
CA PRO A 149 -21.86 3.84 7.00
C PRO A 149 -21.66 3.15 5.66
N LEU A 150 -22.60 2.27 5.30
CA LEU A 150 -22.66 1.72 3.95
C LEU A 150 -23.33 2.73 3.01
N PRO A 151 -22.95 2.75 1.72
CA PRO A 151 -23.67 3.53 0.72
C PRO A 151 -25.13 3.07 0.63
N HIS A 152 -26.03 4.00 0.32
CA HIS A 152 -27.46 3.70 0.16
C HIS A 152 -27.69 2.73 -1.02
N ASP A 153 -27.09 3.02 -2.17
CA ASP A 153 -27.15 2.18 -3.36
C ASP A 153 -25.95 1.22 -3.41
N GLN A 154 -26.09 0.07 -2.77
CA GLN A 154 -25.01 -0.91 -2.68
C GLN A 154 -24.78 -1.70 -3.98
N ASP A 155 -25.69 -1.61 -4.96
CA ASP A 155 -25.50 -2.25 -6.27
C ASP A 155 -24.61 -1.36 -7.16
N LEU A 156 -24.90 -0.06 -7.19
CA LEU A 156 -24.05 0.93 -7.85
C LEU A 156 -22.66 0.99 -7.21
N TYR A 157 -22.62 1.08 -5.87
CA TYR A 157 -21.41 1.16 -5.05
C TYR A 157 -20.99 -0.22 -4.51
N CYS A 158 -21.12 -1.28 -5.33
CA CYS A 158 -20.79 -2.65 -4.96
C CYS A 158 -19.35 -2.78 -4.46
N VAL A 159 -18.37 -2.21 -5.17
CA VAL A 159 -16.95 -2.27 -4.77
C VAL A 159 -16.71 -1.55 -3.44
N THR A 160 -17.25 -0.33 -3.28
CA THR A 160 -17.15 0.42 -2.03
C THR A 160 -17.76 -0.37 -0.87
N THR A 161 -18.94 -0.96 -1.07
CA THR A 161 -19.62 -1.78 -0.07
C THR A 161 -18.76 -2.99 0.34
N THR A 162 -18.21 -3.71 -0.64
CA THR A 162 -17.29 -4.84 -0.38
C THR A 162 -16.06 -4.39 0.42
N ILE A 163 -15.39 -3.31 0.01
CA ILE A 163 -14.20 -2.81 0.70
C ILE A 163 -14.54 -2.26 2.10
N THR A 164 -15.72 -1.68 2.31
CA THR A 164 -16.16 -1.26 3.65
C THR A 164 -16.30 -2.45 4.59
N HIS A 165 -16.94 -3.54 4.15
CA HIS A 165 -17.03 -4.77 4.96
C HIS A 165 -15.64 -5.39 5.23
N TYR A 166 -14.75 -5.41 4.23
CA TYR A 166 -13.35 -5.81 4.43
C TYR A 166 -12.68 -4.99 5.53
N GLY A 167 -12.76 -3.66 5.44
CA GLY A 167 -12.14 -2.75 6.42
C GLY A 167 -12.68 -2.96 7.84
N LYS A 168 -14.01 -3.13 7.97
CA LYS A 168 -14.65 -3.44 9.25
C LYS A 168 -14.19 -4.79 9.80
N GLY A 169 -14.09 -5.83 8.97
CA GLY A 169 -13.60 -7.15 9.37
C GLY A 169 -12.18 -7.10 9.91
N ILE A 170 -11.27 -6.40 9.21
CA ILE A 170 -9.90 -6.16 9.69
C ILE A 170 -9.91 -5.38 11.02
N ALA A 171 -10.73 -4.33 11.14
CA ALA A 171 -10.80 -3.52 12.36
C ALA A 171 -11.30 -4.33 13.58
N TRP A 172 -12.31 -5.18 13.41
CA TRP A 172 -12.78 -6.06 14.48
C TRP A 172 -11.73 -7.10 14.87
N ALA A 173 -11.10 -7.74 13.88
CA ALA A 173 -10.03 -8.71 14.09
C ALA A 173 -8.84 -8.07 14.84
N ALA A 174 -8.41 -6.87 14.45
CA ALA A 174 -7.33 -6.14 15.09
C ALA A 174 -7.62 -5.82 16.57
N THR A 175 -8.90 -5.66 16.94
CA THR A 175 -9.34 -5.49 18.34
C THR A 175 -9.64 -6.80 19.07
N GLY A 176 -9.34 -7.94 18.46
CA GLY A 176 -9.50 -9.28 19.06
C GLY A 176 -10.93 -9.82 19.04
N ASN A 177 -11.89 -9.08 18.47
CA ASN A 177 -13.28 -9.54 18.39
C ASN A 177 -13.48 -10.39 17.12
N VAL A 178 -13.10 -11.66 17.21
CA VAL A 178 -13.17 -12.62 16.09
C VAL A 178 -14.62 -12.86 15.64
N LEU A 179 -15.59 -12.81 16.57
CA LEU A 179 -17.00 -13.05 16.24
C LEU A 179 -17.57 -11.95 15.31
N GLU A 180 -17.31 -10.68 15.62
CA GLU A 180 -17.73 -9.58 14.74
C GLU A 180 -16.92 -9.55 13.44
N ALA A 181 -15.64 -9.94 13.48
CA ALA A 181 -14.83 -10.07 12.28
C ALA A 181 -15.37 -11.16 11.33
N ASP A 182 -15.86 -12.28 11.86
CA ASP A 182 -16.51 -13.34 11.08
C ASP A 182 -17.80 -12.86 10.43
N LYS A 183 -18.63 -12.09 11.14
CA LYS A 183 -19.85 -11.48 10.57
C LYS A 183 -19.52 -10.56 9.41
N GLU A 184 -18.54 -9.67 9.57
CA GLU A 184 -18.12 -8.76 8.50
C GLU A 184 -17.48 -9.53 7.33
N ARG A 185 -16.81 -10.65 7.59
CA ARG A 185 -16.29 -11.54 6.54
C ARG A 185 -17.42 -12.19 5.73
N GLU A 186 -18.49 -12.65 6.37
CA GLU A 186 -19.66 -13.17 5.67
C GLU A 186 -20.33 -12.08 4.81
N LEU A 187 -20.49 -10.88 5.36
CA LEU A 187 -21.04 -9.72 4.65
C LEU A 187 -20.14 -9.28 3.48
N TYR A 188 -18.82 -9.32 3.66
CA TYR A 188 -17.84 -9.08 2.61
C TYR A 188 -18.04 -10.03 1.43
N HIS A 189 -18.14 -11.34 1.68
CA HIS A 189 -18.35 -12.33 0.61
C HIS A 189 -19.72 -12.21 -0.05
N ALA A 190 -20.76 -11.81 0.70
CA ALA A 190 -22.06 -11.51 0.13
C ALA A 190 -21.98 -10.29 -0.81
N ALA A 191 -21.25 -9.25 -0.41
CA ALA A 191 -21.05 -8.04 -1.21
C ALA A 191 -20.16 -8.30 -2.45
N GLU A 192 -19.07 -9.06 -2.31
CA GLU A 192 -18.15 -9.47 -3.38
C GLU A 192 -18.91 -10.09 -4.57
N LYS A 193 -19.92 -10.92 -4.31
CA LYS A 193 -20.76 -11.55 -5.36
C LYS A 193 -21.55 -10.55 -6.21
N ARG A 194 -21.77 -9.33 -5.72
CA ARG A 194 -22.44 -8.26 -6.48
C ARG A 194 -21.52 -7.52 -7.43
N VAL A 195 -20.20 -7.68 -7.29
CA VAL A 195 -19.22 -7.02 -8.15
C VAL A 195 -19.22 -7.69 -9.54
N PRO A 196 -19.56 -6.97 -10.62
CA PRO A 196 -19.52 -7.54 -11.96
C PRO A 196 -18.11 -7.93 -12.37
N SER A 197 -17.94 -9.05 -13.08
CA SER A 197 -16.64 -9.49 -13.62
C SER A 197 -16.03 -8.54 -14.65
N THR A 198 -16.81 -7.58 -15.15
CA THR A 198 -16.38 -6.53 -16.07
C THR A 198 -15.86 -5.28 -15.35
N ARG A 199 -16.03 -5.17 -14.03
CA ARG A 199 -15.61 -3.99 -13.26
C ARG A 199 -14.10 -3.96 -13.12
N LYS A 200 -13.50 -2.84 -13.51
CA LYS A 200 -12.05 -2.63 -13.48
C LYS A 200 -11.65 -1.56 -12.48
N ASP A 201 -10.50 -1.79 -11.87
CA ASP A 201 -9.61 -0.74 -11.39
C ASP A 201 -8.42 -0.75 -12.35
N PHE A 202 -8.49 0.10 -13.37
CA PHE A 202 -7.67 -0.07 -14.56
C PHE A 202 -6.17 -0.08 -14.23
N PRO A 203 -5.38 -1.01 -14.80
CA PRO A 203 -5.74 -2.01 -15.81
C PRO A 203 -6.22 -3.37 -15.26
N ASN A 204 -6.35 -3.54 -13.94
CA ASN A 204 -6.74 -4.80 -13.31
C ASN A 204 -8.27 -4.98 -13.24
N GLN A 205 -8.74 -6.23 -13.18
CA GLN A 205 -10.13 -6.53 -12.82
C GLN A 205 -10.30 -6.41 -11.31
N ILE A 206 -11.40 -5.82 -10.84
CA ILE A 206 -11.69 -5.75 -9.40
C ILE A 206 -11.75 -7.15 -8.80
N SER A 207 -12.28 -8.13 -9.52
CA SER A 207 -12.32 -9.53 -9.05
C SER A 207 -10.94 -10.10 -8.74
N ASP A 208 -9.89 -9.64 -9.43
CA ASP A 208 -8.51 -10.07 -9.13
C ASP A 208 -7.95 -9.31 -7.92
N VAL A 209 -8.27 -8.02 -7.79
CA VAL A 209 -7.92 -7.22 -6.60
C VAL A 209 -8.58 -7.80 -5.34
N LEU A 210 -9.84 -8.22 -5.43
CA LEU A 210 -10.57 -8.79 -4.29
C LEU A 210 -10.00 -10.14 -3.83
N LYS A 211 -9.29 -10.90 -4.67
CA LYS A 211 -8.56 -12.11 -4.22
C LYS A 211 -7.50 -11.77 -3.18
N VAL A 212 -6.82 -10.62 -3.32
CA VAL A 212 -5.87 -10.12 -2.32
C VAL A 212 -6.61 -9.81 -1.02
N ALA A 213 -7.69 -9.02 -1.10
CA ALA A 213 -8.47 -8.61 0.07
C ALA A 213 -9.07 -9.81 0.82
N THR A 214 -9.62 -10.78 0.11
CA THR A 214 -10.15 -12.04 0.65
C THR A 214 -9.08 -12.79 1.44
N ALA A 215 -7.93 -13.06 0.82
CA ALA A 215 -6.85 -13.79 1.45
C ALA A 215 -6.25 -13.05 2.67
N MET A 216 -6.19 -11.71 2.62
CA MET A 216 -5.80 -10.89 3.76
C MET A 216 -6.80 -10.97 4.92
N LEU A 217 -8.10 -10.85 4.64
CA LEU A 217 -9.15 -10.92 5.65
C LEU A 217 -9.17 -12.30 6.34
N ASP A 218 -9.11 -13.36 5.55
CA ASP A 218 -9.02 -14.73 6.08
C ASP A 218 -7.76 -14.93 6.92
N GLY A 219 -6.63 -14.43 6.44
CA GLY A 219 -5.36 -14.48 7.15
C GLY A 219 -5.43 -13.82 8.52
N GLU A 220 -5.91 -12.57 8.57
CA GLU A 220 -6.02 -11.79 9.81
C GLU A 220 -7.02 -12.42 10.80
N VAL A 221 -8.20 -12.85 10.34
CA VAL A 221 -9.21 -13.48 11.20
C VAL A 221 -8.69 -14.80 11.78
N GLU A 222 -8.08 -15.66 10.96
CA GLU A 222 -7.53 -16.94 11.43
C GLU A 222 -6.30 -16.73 12.34
N TYR A 223 -5.51 -15.68 12.12
CA TYR A 223 -4.40 -15.33 13.02
C TYR A 223 -4.93 -14.99 14.41
N ARG A 224 -5.95 -14.13 14.50
CA ARG A 224 -6.58 -13.73 15.78
C ARG A 224 -7.30 -14.88 16.47
N ARG A 225 -7.74 -15.88 15.70
CA ARG A 225 -8.28 -17.15 16.22
C ARG A 225 -7.20 -18.09 16.76
N GLY A 226 -5.92 -17.82 16.52
CA GLY A 226 -4.80 -18.69 16.90
C GLY A 226 -4.50 -19.80 15.88
N ASN A 227 -5.15 -19.79 14.72
CA ASN A 227 -4.98 -20.79 13.66
C ASN A 227 -3.81 -20.43 12.73
N TYR A 228 -2.61 -20.29 13.29
CA TYR A 228 -1.45 -19.72 12.60
C TYR A 228 -1.11 -20.40 11.27
N GLY A 229 -1.21 -21.73 11.18
CA GLY A 229 -0.94 -22.45 9.93
C GLY A 229 -1.87 -22.03 8.78
N ARG A 230 -3.17 -21.85 9.07
CA ARG A 230 -4.16 -21.36 8.09
C ARG A 230 -3.96 -19.88 7.80
N ALA A 231 -3.68 -19.10 8.84
CA ALA A 231 -3.41 -17.67 8.73
C ALA A 231 -2.25 -17.39 7.77
N PHE A 232 -1.07 -17.96 8.04
CA PHE A 232 0.11 -17.74 7.22
C PHE A 232 -0.05 -18.28 5.80
N LYS A 233 -0.76 -19.40 5.60
CA LYS A 233 -1.08 -19.89 4.26
C LYS A 233 -1.88 -18.85 3.46
N SER A 234 -2.94 -18.30 4.06
CA SER A 234 -3.80 -17.30 3.43
C SER A 234 -3.04 -15.99 3.16
N LEU A 235 -2.22 -15.53 4.11
CA LEU A 235 -1.37 -14.34 3.90
C LEU A 235 -0.33 -14.56 2.79
N CYS A 236 0.23 -15.77 2.65
CA CYS A 236 1.09 -16.08 1.52
C CYS A 236 0.32 -16.08 0.18
N GLU A 237 -0.95 -16.50 0.17
CA GLU A 237 -1.81 -16.40 -1.01
C GLU A 237 -2.10 -14.94 -1.37
N ALA A 238 -2.35 -14.06 -0.39
CA ALA A 238 -2.50 -12.62 -0.62
C ALA A 238 -1.30 -12.02 -1.35
N ILE A 239 -0.07 -12.35 -0.91
CA ILE A 239 1.17 -11.90 -1.56
C ILE A 239 1.23 -12.38 -3.02
N ARG A 240 0.90 -13.64 -3.29
CA ARG A 240 0.91 -14.19 -4.66
C ARG A 240 -0.13 -13.51 -5.55
N HIS A 241 -1.31 -13.22 -5.02
CA HIS A 241 -2.34 -12.49 -5.75
C HIS A 241 -1.88 -11.06 -6.06
N GLU A 242 -1.29 -10.35 -5.10
CA GLU A 242 -0.77 -9.01 -5.29
C GLU A 242 0.37 -8.97 -6.34
N ASP A 243 1.30 -9.93 -6.28
CA ASP A 243 2.38 -10.08 -7.26
C ASP A 243 1.88 -10.36 -8.68
N SER A 244 0.66 -10.91 -8.82
CA SER A 244 0.04 -11.19 -10.12
C SER A 244 -0.71 -9.98 -10.71
N LEU A 245 -0.96 -8.94 -9.92
CA LEU A 245 -1.60 -7.71 -10.40
C LEU A 245 -0.63 -6.90 -11.26
N MET A 246 -1.16 -6.30 -12.33
CA MET A 246 -0.43 -5.31 -13.10
C MET A 246 -0.19 -4.07 -12.24
N TYR A 247 1.00 -3.49 -12.35
CA TYR A 247 1.37 -2.30 -11.59
C TYR A 247 0.60 -1.08 -12.11
N THR A 248 0.01 -0.32 -11.18
CA THR A 248 -0.92 0.78 -11.50
C THR A 248 -0.51 2.11 -10.88
N GLU A 249 0.54 2.14 -10.06
CA GLU A 249 1.03 3.33 -9.38
C GLU A 249 2.44 3.69 -9.84
N PRO A 250 2.94 4.92 -9.68
CA PRO A 250 2.15 6.12 -9.42
C PRO A 250 1.14 6.35 -10.55
N TRP A 251 -0.05 6.83 -10.19
CA TRP A 251 -1.05 7.26 -11.17
C TRP A 251 -0.48 8.46 -11.92
N GLY A 252 -0.28 8.31 -13.22
CA GLY A 252 -0.14 9.43 -14.15
C GLY A 252 -1.49 10.03 -14.51
#